data_AF-A0A150UQ24-F1
#
_entry.id   AF-A0A150UQ24-F1
#
_cell.length_a   1.000
_cell.length_b   1.000
_cell.length_c   1.000
_cell.angle_alpha   90.00
_cell.angle_beta   90.00
_cell.angle_gamma   90.00
#
_symmetry.space_group_name_H-M   'P 1'
#
loop_
_entity.id
_entity.type
_entity.pdbx_description
1 polymer ?
#
loop_
_entity_poly.entity_id
_entity_poly.type
_entity_poly.pdbx_seq_one_letter_code
_entity_poly.pdbx_strand_id
1 'polypeptide(L)'
;FLNERQRLRTLVAFSPPHSTHRLQPLDIGCFAPLASYYSQGLDELIRQSEGRTILRKQDFFEVFWPAAQKAFSSQNIGSAWLKSGIWPFEPERVLKKL
;
A
#
# COMPACT_ATOMS: atom_id res chain seq x y z
N PHE A 1 -9.28 -20.15 8.48
CA PHE A 1 -8.00 -19.43 8.29
C PHE A 1 -6.78 -20.33 8.54
N LEU A 2 -6.58 -20.89 9.75
CA LEU A 2 -5.40 -21.73 10.05
C LEU A 2 -5.32 -23.01 9.20
N ASN A 3 -6.45 -23.70 8.98
CA ASN A 3 -6.52 -24.89 8.13
C ASN A 3 -6.14 -24.59 6.66
N GLU A 4 -6.59 -23.44 6.14
CA GLU A 4 -6.24 -22.99 4.78
C GLU A 4 -4.77 -22.60 4.66
N ARG A 5 -4.20 -21.94 5.68
CA ARG A 5 -2.75 -21.68 5.76
C ARG A 5 -1.95 -22.97 5.64
N GLN A 6 -2.34 -24.00 6.39
CA GLN A 6 -1.60 -25.26 6.44
C GLN A 6 -1.69 -25.98 5.10
N ARG A 7 -2.87 -25.95 4.47
CA ARG A 7 -3.10 -26.45 3.10
C ARG A 7 -2.22 -25.73 2.06
N LEU A 8 -2.13 -24.40 2.15
CA LEU A 8 -1.40 -23.55 1.18
C LEU A 8 0.08 -23.32 1.55
N ARG A 9 0.56 -23.90 2.66
CA ARG A 9 1.94 -23.76 3.17
C ARG A 9 2.39 -22.29 3.33
N THR A 10 1.48 -21.41 3.73
CA THR A 10 1.76 -19.99 3.91
C THR A 10 2.45 -19.72 5.25
N LEU A 11 3.57 -19.01 5.22
CA LEU A 11 4.23 -18.52 6.43
C LEU A 11 3.56 -17.22 6.91
N VAL A 12 3.40 -17.07 8.22
CA VAL A 12 2.83 -15.87 8.84
C VAL A 12 3.92 -15.17 9.64
N ALA A 13 4.17 -13.91 9.32
CA ALA A 13 5.07 -13.05 10.07
C ALA A 13 4.31 -12.32 11.18
N PHE A 14 4.95 -12.15 12.34
CA PHE A 14 4.45 -11.35 13.44
C PHE A 14 5.35 -10.14 13.63
N SER A 15 4.74 -8.97 13.83
CA SER A 15 5.45 -7.73 14.13
C SER A 15 5.13 -7.29 15.55
N PRO A 16 6.08 -6.67 16.28
CA PRO A 16 5.81 -6.10 17.60
C PRO A 16 4.66 -5.08 17.56
N PRO A 17 3.96 -4.84 18.68
CA PRO A 17 3.00 -3.75 18.79
C PRO A 17 3.60 -2.40 18.34
N HIS A 18 2.78 -1.54 17.74
CA HIS A 18 3.16 -0.19 17.28
C HIS A 18 4.32 -0.15 16.25
N SER A 19 4.64 -1.26 15.58
CA SER A 19 5.72 -1.33 14.58
C SER A 19 5.25 -1.35 13.13
N THR A 20 3.93 -1.28 12.87
CA THR A 20 3.33 -1.31 11.52
C THR A 20 4.00 -0.35 10.55
N HIS A 21 4.12 0.93 10.94
CA HIS A 21 4.73 1.99 10.13
C HIS A 21 6.23 1.79 9.83
N ARG A 22 6.89 0.79 10.42
CA ARG A 22 8.32 0.48 10.23
C ARG A 22 8.58 -0.88 9.60
N LEU A 23 7.73 -1.86 9.86
CA LEU A 23 7.94 -3.25 9.46
C LEU A 23 6.96 -3.74 8.40
N GLN A 24 5.78 -3.14 8.24
CA GLN A 24 4.81 -3.59 7.24
C GLN A 24 5.06 -2.90 5.90
N PRO A 25 5.51 -3.62 4.84
CA PRO A 25 5.89 -2.99 3.57
C PRO A 25 4.75 -2.18 2.94
N LEU A 26 3.51 -2.65 3.07
CA LEU A 26 2.35 -1.94 2.52
C LEU A 26 2.20 -0.54 3.12
N ASP A 27 2.29 -0.41 4.44
CA ASP A 27 2.23 0.87 5.15
C ASP A 27 3.42 1.78 4.84
N ILE A 28 4.61 1.20 4.66
CA ILE A 28 5.86 1.96 4.43
C ILE A 28 5.91 2.59 3.03
N GLY A 29 5.38 1.91 2.01
CA GLY A 29 5.66 2.29 0.62
C GLY A 29 4.53 2.18 -0.38
N CYS A 30 3.37 1.61 -0.02
CA CYS A 30 2.27 1.46 -0.98
C CYS A 30 1.05 2.31 -0.61
N PHE A 31 0.65 2.35 0.67
CA PHE A 31 -0.58 3.02 1.08
C PHE A 31 -0.52 4.55 0.99
N ALA A 32 0.60 5.17 1.34
CA ALA A 32 0.76 6.62 1.19
C ALA A 32 0.70 7.05 -0.30
N PRO A 33 1.43 6.41 -1.23
CA PRO A 33 1.26 6.66 -2.67
C PRO A 33 -0.16 6.38 -3.17
N LEU A 34 -0.80 5.30 -2.71
CA LEU A 34 -2.18 4.99 -3.08
C LEU A 34 -3.14 6.11 -2.71
N ALA A 35 -3.07 6.62 -1.48
CA ALA A 35 -3.89 7.74 -1.05
C ALA A 35 -3.63 8.98 -1.93
N SER A 36 -2.36 9.28 -2.23
CA SER A 36 -2.00 10.41 -3.08
C SER A 36 -2.52 10.28 -4.52
N TYR A 37 -2.31 9.13 -5.16
CA TYR A 37 -2.78 8.90 -6.54
C TYR A 37 -4.30 8.84 -6.62
N TYR A 38 -4.96 8.32 -5.59
CA TYR A 38 -6.41 8.31 -5.52
C TYR A 38 -6.95 9.74 -5.42
N SER A 39 -6.40 10.58 -4.53
CA SER A 39 -6.76 12.00 -4.44
C SER A 39 -6.54 12.73 -5.76
N GLN A 40 -5.42 12.50 -6.45
CA GLN A 40 -5.17 13.08 -7.77
C GLN A 40 -6.22 12.66 -8.81
N GLY A 41 -6.62 11.38 -8.80
CA GLY A 41 -7.67 10.89 -9.70
C GLY A 41 -9.04 11.49 -9.39
N LEU A 42 -9.36 11.74 -8.12
CA LEU A 42 -10.57 12.45 -7.73
C LEU A 42 -10.54 13.90 -8.23
N ASP A 43 -9.43 14.61 -8.02
CA ASP A 43 -9.28 16.00 -8.47
C ASP A 43 -9.43 16.11 -10.00
N GLU A 44 -8.87 15.15 -10.74
CA GLU A 44 -9.02 15.07 -12.19
C GLU A 44 -10.47 14.83 -12.61
N LEU A 45 -11.18 13.90 -11.97
CA LEU A 45 -12.58 13.63 -12.25
C LEU A 45 -13.48 14.85 -11.98
N ILE A 46 -13.25 15.54 -10.87
CA ILE A 46 -13.98 16.77 -10.51
C ILE A 46 -13.71 17.85 -11.57
N ARG A 47 -12.45 18.02 -11.98
CA ARG A 47 -12.05 18.99 -13.00
C ARG A 47 -12.70 18.69 -14.36
N GLN A 48 -12.68 17.43 -14.81
CA GLN A 48 -13.25 17.01 -16.09
C GLN A 48 -14.78 17.13 -16.14
N SER A 49 -15.44 16.97 -14.99
CA SER A 49 -16.89 17.11 -14.88
C SER A 49 -17.37 18.53 -14.61
N GLU A 50 -16.46 19.52 -14.58
CA GLU A 50 -16.74 20.90 -14.16
C GLU A 50 -17.44 20.97 -12.80
N GLY A 51 -17.10 20.06 -11.88
CA GLY A 51 -17.69 19.97 -10.55
C GLY A 51 -19.13 19.44 -10.50
N ARG A 52 -19.66 18.90 -11.60
CA ARG A 52 -21.04 18.40 -11.67
C ARG A 52 -21.18 16.90 -11.34
N THR A 53 -20.06 16.17 -11.28
CA THR A 53 -20.10 14.73 -10.94
C THR A 53 -20.30 14.51 -9.45
N ILE A 54 -21.29 13.69 -9.12
CA ILE A 54 -21.48 13.13 -7.77
C ILE A 54 -20.88 11.73 -7.77
N LEU A 55 -19.77 11.57 -7.05
CA LEU A 55 -19.14 10.26 -6.85
C LEU A 55 -20.05 9.35 -6.02
N ARG A 56 -20.43 8.22 -6.59
CA ARG A 56 -21.17 7.16 -5.93
C ARG A 56 -20.21 6.02 -5.59
N LYS A 57 -20.63 5.14 -4.67
CA LYS A 57 -19.83 3.96 -4.29
C LYS A 57 -19.46 3.06 -5.48
N GLN A 58 -20.31 3.00 -6.51
CA GLN A 58 -20.07 2.21 -7.71
C GLN A 58 -18.91 2.75 -8.56
N ASP A 59 -18.64 4.06 -8.49
CA ASP A 59 -17.60 4.75 -9.27
C ASP A 59 -16.22 4.63 -8.59
N PHE A 60 -16.16 4.07 -7.38
CA PHE A 60 -14.92 3.93 -6.60
C PHE A 60 -13.82 3.26 -7.41
N PHE A 61 -14.13 2.17 -8.12
CA PHE A 61 -13.14 1.40 -8.86
C PHE A 61 -12.55 2.15 -10.06
N GLU A 62 -13.28 3.11 -10.64
CA GLU A 62 -12.81 3.90 -11.78
C GLU A 62 -11.62 4.78 -11.39
N VAL A 63 -11.62 5.29 -10.16
CA VAL A 63 -10.52 6.11 -9.61
C VAL A 63 -9.50 5.24 -8.87
N PHE A 64 -9.98 4.24 -8.13
CA PHE A 64 -9.15 3.37 -7.30
C PHE A 64 -8.22 2.48 -8.13
N TRP A 65 -8.72 1.84 -9.19
CA TRP A 65 -7.93 0.85 -9.92
C TRP A 65 -6.68 1.47 -10.60
N PRO A 66 -6.79 2.60 -11.32
CA PRO A 66 -5.61 3.28 -11.85
C PRO A 66 -4.64 3.76 -10.76
N ALA A 67 -5.17 4.27 -9.64
CA ALA A 67 -4.35 4.68 -8.49
C ALA A 67 -3.59 3.50 -7.87
N ALA A 68 -4.26 2.35 -7.73
CA ALA A 68 -3.67 1.12 -7.23
C ALA A 68 -2.57 0.60 -8.16
N GLN A 69 -2.77 0.59 -9.48
CA GLN A 69 -1.73 0.17 -10.43
C GLN A 69 -0.47 1.04 -10.32
N LYS A 70 -0.62 2.35 -10.10
CA LYS A 70 0.52 3.27 -9.87
C LYS A 70 1.17 3.04 -8.51
N ALA A 71 0.36 2.87 -7.46
CA ALA A 71 0.84 2.70 -6.09
C ALA A 71 1.58 1.37 -5.88
N PHE A 72 1.04 0.27 -6.41
CA PHE A 72 1.61 -1.09 -6.32
C PHE A 72 2.55 -1.39 -7.49
N SER A 73 3.36 -0.41 -7.90
CA SER A 73 4.42 -0.62 -8.89
C SER A 73 5.53 -1.50 -8.32
N SER A 74 6.24 -2.24 -9.18
CA SER A 74 7.38 -3.06 -8.76
C SER A 74 8.46 -2.24 -8.04
N GLN A 75 8.63 -0.97 -8.42
CA GLN A 75 9.51 -0.02 -7.76
C GLN A 75 9.06 0.29 -6.33
N ASN A 76 7.78 0.63 -6.13
CA ASN A 76 7.25 0.94 -4.80
C ASN A 76 7.28 -0.28 -3.89
N ILE A 77 6.90 -1.45 -4.42
CA ILE A 77 6.96 -2.73 -3.70
C ILE A 77 8.41 -3.04 -3.30
N GLY A 78 9.36 -3.00 -4.24
CA GLY A 78 10.77 -3.27 -3.94
C GLY A 78 11.35 -2.30 -2.92
N SER A 79 11.07 -1.00 -3.06
CA SER A 79 11.46 0.02 -2.09
C SER A 79 10.84 -0.22 -0.71
N ALA A 80 9.58 -0.62 -0.64
CA ALA A 80 8.89 -0.91 0.62
C ALA A 80 9.54 -2.05 1.39
N TRP A 81 9.83 -3.15 0.69
CA TRP A 81 10.54 -4.30 1.25
C TRP A 81 11.94 -3.93 1.73
N LEU A 82 12.70 -3.20 0.92
CA LEU A 82 14.02 -2.70 1.32
C LEU A 82 13.95 -1.83 2.57
N LYS A 83 13.01 -0.87 2.62
CA LYS A 83 12.85 0.05 3.74
C LYS A 83 12.42 -0.65 5.04
N SER A 84 11.65 -1.73 4.93
CA SER A 84 11.25 -2.56 6.07
C SER A 84 12.41 -3.37 6.68
N GLY A 85 13.54 -3.49 5.98
CA GLY A 85 14.67 -4.32 6.40
C GLY A 85 14.37 -5.82 6.39
N ILE A 86 13.21 -6.24 5.85
CA ILE A 86 12.84 -7.66 5.75
C ILE A 86 13.46 -8.29 4.51
N TRP A 87 13.48 -7.58 3.37
CA TRP A 87 14.07 -8.08 2.14
C TRP A 87 14.81 -6.97 1.36
N PRO A 88 16.14 -7.08 1.18
CA PRO A 88 17.02 -8.05 1.84
C PRO A 88 16.95 -7.90 3.37
N PHE A 89 17.28 -8.98 4.10
CA PHE A 89 17.22 -8.97 5.57
C PHE A 89 18.33 -8.09 6.14
N GLU A 90 17.97 -6.87 6.55
CA GLU A 90 18.87 -5.83 7.06
C GLU A 90 18.21 -5.08 8.24
N PRO A 91 18.14 -5.68 9.45
CA PRO A 91 17.45 -5.09 10.60
C PRO A 91 18.00 -3.72 11.02
N GLU A 92 19.31 -3.52 10.88
CA GLU A 92 20.01 -2.26 11.19
C GLU A 92 19.40 -1.03 10.51
N ARG A 93 18.83 -1.21 9.30
CA ARG A 93 18.17 -0.14 8.57
C ARG A 93 16.94 0.42 9.29
N VAL A 94 16.25 -0.43 10.06
CA VAL A 94 15.11 -0.04 10.88
C VAL A 94 15.57 0.42 12.25
N LEU A 95 16.52 -0.30 12.87
CA LEU A 95 17.01 0.00 14.22
C LEU A 95 17.68 1.38 14.32
N LYS A 96 18.39 1.82 13.28
CA LYS A 96 18.99 3.18 13.22
C LYS A 96 17.97 4.34 13.23
N LYS A 97 16.68 4.05 13.11
CA LYS A 97 15.58 5.04 13.10
C LYS A 97 14.76 5.05 14.41
N LEU A 98 15.17 4.22 15.37
CA LEU A 98 14.64 4.22 16.73
C LEU A 98 15.34 5.29 17.55
#